data_AF-A0A2E7AM44-F1
#
_entry.id   AF-A0A2E7AM44-F1
#
_cell.length_a   1.000
_cell.length_b   1.000
_cell.length_c   1.000
_cell.angle_alpha   90.00
_cell.angle_beta   90.00
_cell.angle_gamma   90.00
#
_symmetry.space_group_name_H-M   'P 1'
#
loop_
_entity.id
_entity.type
_entity.pdbx_description
1 polymer ?
#
loop_
_entity_poly.entity_id
_entity_poly.type
_entity_poly.pdbx_seq_one_letter_code
_entity_poly.pdbx_strand_id
1 'polypeptide(L)'
;MPDETRNRRLGASFRQTSRETVVILLAWLAFLSWTGLVCGLAGRLEAGKTVETLYGMPRWAFFGVVLPWIAACGFTFWFSIFGMKDTPLDPDRSAPSADSGPELP
;
A
#
# COMPACT_ATOMS: atom_id res chain seq x y z
N MET A 1 -23.62 5.17 -26.97
CA MET A 1 -23.74 4.74 -25.55
C MET A 1 -22.41 4.96 -24.84
N PRO A 2 -22.11 6.21 -24.40
CA PRO A 2 -20.86 6.54 -23.70
C PRO A 2 -20.77 5.89 -22.31
N ASP A 3 -21.92 5.75 -21.63
CA ASP A 3 -22.02 5.25 -20.26
C ASP A 3 -21.60 3.78 -20.11
N GLU A 4 -21.92 2.93 -21.10
CA GLU A 4 -21.53 1.51 -21.13
C GLU A 4 -20.00 1.35 -21.14
N THR A 5 -19.31 2.10 -22.00
CA THR A 5 -17.85 2.14 -22.11
C THR A 5 -17.18 2.69 -20.86
N ARG A 6 -17.78 3.71 -20.24
CA ARG A 6 -17.32 4.28 -18.97
C ARG A 6 -17.41 3.22 -17.86
N ASN A 7 -18.56 2.59 -17.68
CA ASN A 7 -18.78 1.57 -16.65
C ASN A 7 -17.82 0.38 -16.80
N ARG A 8 -17.55 -0.05 -18.05
CA ARG A 8 -16.60 -1.13 -18.35
C ARG A 8 -15.16 -0.78 -17.99
N ARG A 9 -14.73 0.47 -18.19
CA ARG A 9 -13.39 0.96 -17.80
C ARG A 9 -13.26 1.12 -16.28
N LEU A 10 -14.27 1.69 -15.61
CA LEU A 10 -14.29 1.75 -14.15
C LEU A 10 -14.19 0.35 -13.54
N GLY A 11 -14.96 -0.62 -14.04
CA GLY A 11 -14.89 -2.01 -13.59
C GLY A 11 -13.51 -2.67 -13.77
N ALA A 12 -12.81 -2.34 -14.86
CA ALA A 12 -11.43 -2.79 -15.07
C ALA A 12 -10.45 -2.16 -14.08
N SER A 13 -10.58 -0.86 -13.81
CA SER A 13 -9.74 -0.13 -12.83
C SER A 13 -9.96 -0.64 -11.41
N PHE A 14 -11.21 -0.90 -11.01
CA PHE A 14 -11.53 -1.46 -9.68
C PHE A 14 -10.91 -2.85 -9.48
N ARG A 15 -10.98 -3.74 -10.48
CA ARG A 15 -10.36 -5.08 -10.39
C ARG A 15 -8.84 -5.02 -10.28
N GLN A 16 -8.22 -3.99 -10.87
CA GLN A 16 -6.79 -3.77 -10.75
C GLN A 16 -6.43 -3.32 -9.32
N THR A 17 -7.10 -2.29 -8.81
CA THR A 17 -6.93 -1.80 -7.43
C THR A 17 -7.20 -2.89 -6.37
N SER A 18 -8.19 -3.75 -6.57
CA SER A 18 -8.47 -4.84 -5.61
C SER A 18 -7.32 -5.85 -5.49
N ARG A 19 -6.66 -6.21 -6.61
CA ARG A 19 -5.49 -7.10 -6.57
C ARG A 19 -4.30 -6.44 -5.90
N GLU A 20 -4.14 -5.14 -6.10
CA GLU A 20 -3.08 -4.33 -5.51
C GLU A 20 -3.25 -4.20 -3.99
N THR A 21 -4.47 -3.92 -3.51
CA THR A 21 -4.78 -3.87 -2.07
C THR A 21 -4.59 -5.23 -1.39
N VAL A 22 -4.88 -6.34 -2.06
CA VAL A 22 -4.66 -7.69 -1.52
C VAL A 22 -3.17 -7.94 -1.25
N VAL A 23 -2.27 -7.46 -2.10
CA VAL A 23 -0.82 -7.60 -1.87
C VAL A 23 -0.37 -6.84 -0.62
N ILE A 24 -0.88 -5.62 -0.43
CA ILE A 24 -0.61 -4.83 0.78
C ILE A 24 -1.15 -5.54 2.02
N LEU A 25 -2.38 -6.06 1.96
CA LEU A 25 -3.00 -6.80 3.06
C LEU A 25 -2.20 -8.06 3.43
N LEU A 26 -1.73 -8.82 2.44
CA LEU A 26 -0.90 -10.01 2.68
C LEU A 26 0.45 -9.63 3.31
N ALA A 27 1.07 -8.54 2.87
CA ALA A 27 2.29 -8.03 3.49
C ALA A 27 2.03 -7.67 4.96
N TRP A 28 0.95 -6.93 5.24
CA TRP A 28 0.54 -6.60 6.62
C TRP A 28 0.28 -7.84 7.48
N LEU A 29 -0.38 -8.87 6.94
CA LEU A 29 -0.59 -10.13 7.64
C LEU A 29 0.72 -10.84 7.95
N ALA A 30 1.66 -10.89 7.00
CA ALA A 30 2.98 -11.46 7.23
C ALA A 30 3.73 -10.71 8.34
N PHE A 31 3.63 -9.38 8.39
CA PHE A 31 4.22 -8.58 9.45
C PHE A 31 3.58 -8.79 10.83
N LEU A 32 2.24 -8.90 10.89
CA LEU A 32 1.53 -9.25 12.11
C LEU A 32 1.92 -10.65 12.61
N SER A 33 1.97 -11.62 11.70
CA SER A 33 2.41 -12.98 12.03
C SER A 33 3.86 -13.00 12.51
N TRP A 34 4.76 -12.30 11.83
CA TRP A 34 6.17 -12.18 12.23
C TRP A 34 6.31 -11.57 13.62
N THR A 35 5.67 -10.44 13.85
CA THR A 35 5.70 -9.74 15.15
C THR A 35 5.14 -10.62 16.25
N GLY A 36 3.99 -11.26 16.03
CA GLY A 36 3.37 -12.18 16.98
C GLY A 36 4.25 -13.40 17.29
N LEU A 37 4.88 -13.98 16.26
CA LEU A 37 5.83 -15.09 16.41
C LEU A 37 7.04 -14.69 17.24
N VAL A 38 7.73 -13.61 16.85
CA VAL A 38 8.97 -13.18 17.53
C VAL A 38 8.68 -12.76 18.97
N CYS A 39 7.63 -11.96 19.21
CA CYS A 39 7.27 -11.55 20.57
C CYS A 39 6.79 -12.75 21.41
N GLY A 40 6.04 -13.68 20.83
CA GLY A 40 5.54 -14.87 21.52
C GLY A 40 6.65 -15.85 21.89
N LEU A 41 7.57 -16.16 20.96
CA LEU A 41 8.69 -17.08 21.19
C LEU A 41 9.77 -16.46 22.07
N ALA A 42 10.19 -15.23 21.79
CA ALA A 42 11.23 -14.56 22.56
C ALA A 42 10.77 -14.31 24.01
N GLY A 43 9.51 -13.90 24.21
CA GLY A 43 8.93 -13.76 25.55
C GLY A 43 8.94 -15.05 26.36
N ARG A 44 8.84 -16.22 25.73
CA ARG A 44 8.95 -17.53 26.41
C ARG A 44 10.40 -17.96 26.64
N LEU A 45 11.28 -17.72 25.66
CA LEU A 45 12.70 -18.13 25.71
C LEU A 45 13.54 -17.30 26.70
N GLU A 46 13.15 -16.04 26.88
CA GLU A 46 13.77 -15.08 27.80
C GLU A 46 13.12 -15.12 29.20
N ALA A 47 12.08 -15.93 29.40
CA ALA A 47 11.43 -16.09 30.71
C ALA A 47 12.43 -16.72 31.70
N GLY A 48 13.09 -15.87 32.49
CA GLY A 48 14.10 -16.27 33.48
C GLY A 48 15.56 -15.97 33.10
N LYS A 49 15.81 -15.28 31.97
CA LYS A 49 17.15 -14.79 31.59
C LYS A 49 17.24 -13.27 31.77
N THR A 50 18.46 -12.77 31.94
CA THR A 50 18.74 -11.32 31.90
C THR A 50 18.48 -10.80 30.49
N VAL A 51 17.28 -10.27 30.30
CA VAL A 51 16.85 -9.67 29.03
C VAL A 51 17.70 -8.45 28.75
N GLU A 52 18.55 -8.52 27.73
CA GLU A 52 19.31 -7.35 27.30
C GLU A 52 18.35 -6.29 26.73
N THR A 53 18.28 -5.18 27.45
CA THR A 53 17.44 -4.04 27.11
C THR A 53 18.20 -3.09 26.19
N LEU A 54 17.61 -2.77 25.05
CA LEU A 54 17.99 -1.63 24.23
C LEU A 54 16.97 -0.52 24.47
N TYR A 55 17.41 0.68 24.84
CA TYR A 55 16.52 1.83 25.07
C TYR A 55 15.42 1.62 26.14
N GLY A 56 15.64 0.69 27.09
CA GLY A 56 14.66 0.37 28.13
C GLY A 56 13.59 -0.64 27.69
N MET A 57 13.65 -1.16 26.46
CA MET A 57 12.82 -2.27 25.99
C MET A 57 13.67 -3.48 25.59
N PRO A 58 13.12 -4.70 25.59
CA PRO A 58 13.88 -5.88 25.18
C PRO A 58 14.39 -5.77 23.75
N ARG A 59 15.65 -6.13 23.50
CA ARG A 59 16.22 -6.12 22.14
C ARG A 59 15.37 -6.92 21.15
N TRP A 60 14.83 -8.06 21.57
CA TRP A 60 13.98 -8.89 20.72
C TRP A 60 12.69 -8.17 20.30
N ALA A 61 12.14 -7.28 21.13
CA ALA A 61 10.96 -6.49 20.78
C ALA A 61 11.33 -5.45 19.73
N PHE A 62 12.51 -4.85 19.84
CA PHE A 62 13.01 -3.90 18.85
C PHE A 62 13.17 -4.56 17.48
N PHE A 63 13.85 -5.71 17.37
CA PHE A 63 13.99 -6.40 16.09
C PHE A 63 12.70 -7.09 15.61
N GLY A 64 11.84 -7.51 16.55
CA GLY A 64 10.55 -8.13 16.26
C GLY A 64 9.47 -7.16 15.80
N VAL A 65 9.60 -5.86 16.11
CA VAL A 65 8.60 -4.83 15.80
C VAL A 65 9.17 -3.76 14.84
N VAL A 66 10.33 -3.19 15.13
CA VAL A 66 10.86 -2.04 14.36
C VAL A 66 11.33 -2.46 12.96
N LEU A 67 12.03 -3.59 12.85
CA LEU A 67 12.48 -4.12 11.56
C LEU A 67 11.30 -4.41 10.59
N PRO A 68 10.25 -5.14 11.02
CA PRO A 68 9.07 -5.32 10.17
C PRO A 68 8.32 -4.02 9.90
N TRP A 69 8.30 -3.07 10.84
CA TRP A 69 7.65 -1.78 10.63
C TRP A 69 8.33 -0.95 9.54
N ILE A 70 9.67 -0.87 9.55
CA ILE A 70 10.43 -0.18 8.49
C ILE A 70 10.23 -0.89 7.15
N ALA A 71 10.26 -2.22 7.13
CA ALA A 71 10.01 -2.99 5.91
C ALA A 71 8.59 -2.76 5.37
N ALA A 72 7.57 -2.68 6.24
CA ALA A 72 6.19 -2.40 5.86
C ALA A 72 6.04 -0.98 5.30
N CYS A 73 6.61 0.01 5.97
CA CYS A 73 6.61 1.40 5.51
C CYS A 73 7.32 1.51 4.16
N GLY A 74 8.52 0.95 4.03
CA GLY A 74 9.28 0.95 2.77
C GLY A 74 8.56 0.24 1.64
N PHE A 75 7.97 -0.93 1.90
CA PHE A 75 7.19 -1.66 0.92
C PHE A 75 5.95 -0.89 0.47
N THR A 76 5.21 -0.30 1.43
CA THR A 76 4.02 0.52 1.12
C THR A 76 4.42 1.74 0.29
N PHE A 77 5.50 2.44 0.67
CA PHE A 77 5.97 3.62 -0.03
C PHE A 77 6.45 3.29 -1.46
N TRP A 78 7.24 2.23 -1.59
CA TRP A 78 7.67 1.69 -2.88
C TRP A 78 6.48 1.31 -3.75
N PHE A 79 5.50 0.61 -3.18
CA PHE A 79 4.31 0.17 -3.88
C PHE A 79 3.41 1.34 -4.27
N SER A 80 3.27 2.36 -3.44
CA SER A 80 2.53 3.57 -3.79
C SER A 80 3.19 4.34 -4.93
N ILE A 81 4.53 4.41 -4.98
CA ILE A 81 5.25 5.14 -6.03
C ILE A 81 5.29 4.37 -7.35
N PHE A 82 5.54 3.06 -7.32
CA PHE A 82 5.71 2.25 -8.53
C PHE A 82 4.44 1.49 -8.96
N GLY A 83 3.51 1.26 -8.04
CA GLY A 83 2.31 0.46 -8.25
C GLY A 83 1.06 1.27 -8.60
N MET A 84 0.92 2.51 -8.12
CA MET A 84 -0.15 3.41 -8.60
C MET A 84 0.21 3.90 -10.01
N LYS A 85 -0.20 3.13 -11.00
CA LYS A 85 -0.40 3.67 -12.35
C LYS A 85 -1.50 4.71 -12.24
N ASP A 86 -1.16 5.98 -12.45
CA ASP A 86 -2.15 7.05 -12.60
C ASP A 86 -3.08 6.68 -13.75
N THR A 87 -4.26 6.16 -13.43
CA THR A 87 -5.35 6.07 -14.40
C THR A 87 -5.65 7.50 -14.82
N PRO A 88 -5.57 7.84 -16.12
CA PRO A 88 -5.83 9.20 -16.56
C PRO A 88 -7.24 9.59 -16.12
N LEU A 89 -7.29 10.52 -15.17
CA LEU A 89 -8.51 11.12 -14.69
C LEU A 89 -8.99 12.06 -15.80
N ASP A 90 -9.88 11.54 -16.63
CA ASP A 90 -10.66 12.29 -17.64
C ASP A 90 -9.93 12.64 -18.97
N PRO A 91 -10.06 11.80 -20.01
CA PRO A 91 -9.60 12.17 -21.35
C PRO A 91 -10.44 13.29 -21.98
N ASP A 92 -11.65 13.58 -21.47
CA ASP A 92 -12.57 14.57 -22.06
C ASP A 92 -12.33 15.99 -21.51
N ARG A 93 -11.62 16.15 -20.38
CA ARG A 93 -11.22 17.47 -19.85
C ARG A 93 -10.10 18.14 -20.66
N SER A 94 -9.41 17.40 -21.52
CA SER A 94 -8.30 17.89 -22.36
C SER A 94 -8.69 18.15 -23.81
N ALA A 95 -9.95 17.91 -24.20
CA ALA A 95 -10.45 18.44 -25.45
C ALA A 95 -10.41 19.98 -25.31
N PRO A 96 -9.61 20.71 -26.10
CA PRO A 96 -9.69 22.16 -26.09
C PRO A 96 -11.13 22.51 -26.35
N SER A 97 -11.73 23.30 -25.47
CA SER A 97 -12.97 24.01 -25.75
C SER A 97 -12.82 24.58 -27.16
N ALA A 98 -13.54 23.99 -28.11
CA ALA A 98 -13.65 24.48 -29.47
C ALA A 98 -14.43 25.79 -29.40
N ASP A 99 -13.76 26.81 -28.91
CA ASP A 99 -14.14 28.20 -29.01
C ASP A 99 -13.17 28.85 -30.00
N SER A 100 -13.48 28.78 -31.29
CA SER A 100 -13.12 29.80 -32.31
C SER A 100 -13.74 29.48 -33.68
N GLY A 101 -14.77 30.25 -34.07
CA GLY A 101 -15.17 30.55 -35.46
C GLY A 101 -16.15 29.58 -36.15
N PRO A 102 -17.16 30.09 -36.87
CA PRO A 102 -16.88 30.93 -38.03
C PRO A 102 -17.37 32.37 -37.88
N GLU A 103 -16.47 33.32 -38.14
CA GLU A 103 -16.86 34.63 -38.64
C GLU A 103 -17.63 34.40 -39.95
N LEU A 104 -18.90 34.80 -39.99
CA LEU A 104 -19.65 34.94 -41.22
C LEU A 104 -19.63 36.44 -41.62
N PRO A 105 -19.48 36.73 -42.93
CA PRO A 105 -19.08 38.02 -43.48
C PRO A 105 -20.09 39.16 -43.28
#